data_AF-A0A3M5X9G3-F1
#
_entry.id   AF-A0A3M5X9G3-F1
#
_cell.length_a   1.000
_cell.length_b   1.000
_cell.length_c   1.000
_cell.angle_alpha   90.00
_cell.angle_beta   90.00
_cell.angle_gamma   90.00
#
_symmetry.space_group_name_H-M   'P 1'
#
loop_
_entity.id
_entity.type
_entity.pdbx_description
1 polymer ?
#
loop_
_entity_poly.entity_id
_entity_poly.type
_entity_poly.pdbx_seq_one_letter_code
_entity_poly.pdbx_strand_id
1 'polypeptide(L)'
;MRFYPANLDALLVELSNLDETLALFESLQQMPIAGVEEIVPAARTLLVHFRPSAIGFEALATQIASRDIRGKAREAGKLIEIPVHYNGEDLADVARELDISVEEVIKRHTGSDYNVAFCGFAPGFAYLSGGAGFVVPRRSTPRTRIPAGAVALAGGFSGIYPQASPGGWQIIGVTTSTMWDLGRDEPALLQPGYRVRFQDAGPLPETRVQVAAPVRPQATTVSEDYLQIETPGLQTLFQDLGRPGRAGQGVSASGALDRGALRAANRAVGNDPATACLEILMGGLTFTCQGQTVVAITGAQVSVEVLTAEGRFMRLFLYRMAIRSASVPRLPACAIIWRFVAVSFMSRCSAACPPTRWPRSGPPRWQRVTGWASRAEPAAFQYRLPNNRPSRCRVAMRSSPWMWSWARAVTGSAPKHSNCWRNRPGWSRRNPTVSAFAWRASNRCNVPSMASCPARAPQSAPFRCRLVASRCCFWPITR
;
A
#
# COMPACT_ATOMS: atom_id res chain seq x y z
N MET A 1 -13.34 -1.29 26.13
CA MET A 1 -12.32 -1.70 25.14
C MET A 1 -12.52 -3.17 24.79
N ARG A 2 -12.32 -3.56 23.54
CA ARG A 2 -12.29 -4.97 23.09
C ARG A 2 -10.98 -5.23 22.35
N PHE A 3 -10.40 -6.41 22.51
CA PHE A 3 -9.10 -6.77 21.95
C PHE A 3 -9.24 -7.92 20.97
N TYR A 4 -8.65 -7.78 19.78
CA TYR A 4 -8.73 -8.77 18.72
C TYR A 4 -7.33 -9.03 18.11
N PRO A 5 -6.91 -10.29 17.94
CA PRO A 5 -5.70 -10.58 17.20
C PRO A 5 -5.92 -10.24 15.71
N ALA A 6 -5.10 -9.32 15.18
CA ALA A 6 -5.09 -8.99 13.76
C ALA A 6 -4.03 -9.80 13.01
N ASN A 7 -2.89 -10.06 13.65
CA ASN A 7 -1.81 -10.92 13.16
C ASN A 7 -1.00 -11.51 14.34
N LEU A 8 0.05 -12.29 14.05
CA LEU A 8 0.99 -12.78 15.08
C LEU A 8 1.70 -11.65 15.84
N ASP A 9 1.88 -10.52 15.18
CA ASP A 9 2.61 -9.33 15.63
C ASP A 9 1.72 -8.07 15.65
N ALA A 10 0.38 -8.25 15.62
CA ALA A 10 -0.55 -7.13 15.58
C ALA A 10 -1.83 -7.40 16.39
N LEU A 11 -2.17 -6.45 17.25
CA LEU A 11 -3.35 -6.41 18.10
C LEU A 11 -4.26 -5.26 17.67
N LEU A 12 -5.54 -5.54 17.41
CA LEU A 12 -6.55 -4.52 17.16
C LEU A 12 -7.34 -4.25 18.44
N VAL A 13 -7.33 -3.00 18.89
CA VAL A 13 -8.12 -2.52 20.03
C VAL A 13 -9.32 -1.78 19.48
N GLU A 14 -10.53 -2.18 19.86
CA GLU A 14 -11.78 -1.48 19.54
C GLU A 14 -12.29 -0.71 20.76
N LEU A 15 -12.68 0.55 20.52
CA LEU A 15 -13.13 1.52 21.52
C LEU A 15 -14.53 2.02 21.17
N SER A 16 -15.16 2.73 22.11
CA SER A 16 -16.57 3.11 21.98
C SER A 16 -16.78 4.22 20.95
N ASN A 17 -15.83 5.15 20.87
CA ASN A 17 -15.90 6.33 20.01
C ASN A 17 -14.50 6.86 19.66
N LEU A 18 -14.47 7.93 18.86
CA LEU A 18 -13.24 8.56 18.40
C LEU A 18 -12.45 9.18 19.55
N ASP A 19 -13.11 9.86 20.49
CA ASP A 19 -12.43 10.54 21.60
C ASP A 19 -11.65 9.56 22.48
N GLU A 20 -12.26 8.41 22.83
CA GLU A 20 -11.57 7.33 23.54
C GLU A 20 -10.38 6.79 22.74
N THR A 21 -10.52 6.68 21.42
CA THR A 21 -9.46 6.18 20.52
C THR A 21 -8.26 7.11 20.52
N LEU A 22 -8.50 8.42 20.44
CA LEU A 22 -7.44 9.42 20.45
C LEU A 22 -6.81 9.58 21.83
N ALA A 23 -7.61 9.51 22.90
CA ALA A 23 -7.09 9.52 24.27
C ALA A 23 -6.18 8.31 24.56
N LEU A 24 -6.56 7.12 24.08
CA LEU A 24 -5.70 5.93 24.21
C LEU A 24 -4.42 6.06 23.38
N PHE A 25 -4.54 6.58 22.15
CA PHE A 25 -3.39 6.80 21.27
C PHE A 25 -2.37 7.74 21.93
N GLU A 26 -2.82 8.88 22.46
CA GLU A 26 -1.98 9.85 23.15
C GLU A 26 -1.34 9.26 24.41
N SER A 27 -2.09 8.52 25.23
CA SER A 27 -1.57 7.83 26.40
C SER A 27 -0.44 6.86 26.05
N LEU A 28 -0.59 6.11 24.96
CA LEU A 28 0.43 5.17 24.49
C LEU A 28 1.64 5.87 23.86
N GLN A 29 1.47 7.07 23.28
CA GLN A 29 2.61 7.88 22.81
C GLN A 29 3.39 8.51 23.97
N GLN A 30 2.70 9.04 24.98
CA GLN A 30 3.33 9.68 26.15
C GLN A 30 4.08 8.67 27.02
N MET A 31 3.52 7.48 27.19
CA MET A 31 4.14 6.39 27.95
C MET A 31 4.17 5.12 27.10
N PRO A 32 5.20 4.96 26.24
CA PRO A 32 5.32 3.80 25.36
C PRO A 32 5.43 2.48 26.14
N ILE A 33 4.80 1.43 25.60
CA ILE A 33 4.94 0.06 26.12
C ILE A 33 6.15 -0.59 25.44
N ALA A 34 7.08 -1.13 26.22
CA ALA A 34 8.22 -1.86 25.68
C ALA A 34 7.77 -3.04 24.80
N GLY A 35 8.32 -3.12 23.59
CA GLY A 35 7.97 -4.16 22.60
C GLY A 35 6.90 -3.74 21.60
N VAL A 36 6.17 -2.64 21.82
CA VAL A 36 5.33 -2.01 20.78
C VAL A 36 6.22 -1.30 19.77
N GLU A 37 5.98 -1.53 18.48
CA GLU A 37 6.78 -0.97 17.38
C GLU A 37 6.04 0.15 16.64
N GLU A 38 4.72 0.02 16.48
CA GLU A 38 3.92 0.99 15.73
C GLU A 38 2.47 0.97 16.21
N ILE A 39 1.83 2.13 16.24
CA ILE A 39 0.43 2.29 16.62
C ILE A 39 -0.25 3.11 15.53
N VAL A 40 -1.36 2.59 14.99
CA VAL A 40 -2.11 3.21 13.90
C VAL A 40 -3.55 3.49 14.37
N PRO A 41 -3.90 4.77 14.61
CA PRO A 41 -5.27 5.16 14.96
C PRO A 41 -6.19 5.12 13.74
N ALA A 42 -7.47 4.83 14.00
CA ALA A 42 -8.59 5.00 13.08
C ALA A 42 -9.82 5.52 13.84
N ALA A 43 -11.01 5.47 13.23
CA ALA A 43 -12.19 6.10 13.79
C ALA A 43 -12.61 5.56 15.19
N ARG A 44 -12.57 4.24 15.39
CA ARG A 44 -12.93 3.60 16.68
C ARG A 44 -11.98 2.48 17.08
N THR A 45 -10.83 2.42 16.42
CA THR A 45 -9.88 1.32 16.57
C THR A 45 -8.45 1.80 16.58
N LEU A 46 -7.60 1.11 17.32
CA LEU A 46 -6.14 1.23 17.29
C LEU A 46 -5.54 -0.09 16.87
N LEU A 47 -4.76 -0.09 15.79
CA LEU A 47 -3.93 -1.22 15.42
C LEU A 47 -2.55 -1.05 16.05
N VAL A 48 -2.17 -1.98 16.92
CA VAL A 48 -0.90 -1.98 17.67
C VAL A 48 -0.03 -3.10 17.13
N HIS A 49 1.06 -2.75 16.46
CA HIS A 49 2.12 -3.67 16.06
C HIS A 49 3.12 -3.84 17.19
N PHE A 50 3.50 -5.07 17.49
CA PHE A 50 4.40 -5.39 18.59
C PHE A 50 5.30 -6.57 18.26
N ARG A 51 6.44 -6.68 18.94
CA ARG A 51 7.36 -7.81 18.84
C ARG A 51 6.91 -8.95 19.75
N PRO A 52 6.50 -10.12 19.21
CA PRO A 52 6.06 -11.24 20.03
C PRO A 52 7.18 -11.83 20.90
N SER A 53 8.45 -11.62 20.53
CA SER A 53 9.61 -12.02 21.34
C SER A 53 9.87 -11.09 22.52
N ALA A 54 9.28 -9.89 22.54
CA ALA A 54 9.45 -8.90 23.60
C ALA A 54 8.23 -8.84 24.54
N ILE A 55 7.01 -8.95 24.00
CA ILE A 55 5.78 -8.92 24.77
C ILE A 55 4.73 -9.86 24.18
N GLY A 56 4.07 -10.62 25.04
CA GLY A 56 2.95 -11.49 24.66
C GLY A 56 1.63 -10.73 24.50
N PHE A 57 0.72 -11.29 23.71
CA PHE A 57 -0.59 -10.68 23.43
C PHE A 57 -1.38 -10.31 24.69
N GLU A 58 -1.54 -11.25 25.63
CA GLU A 58 -2.32 -11.04 26.86
C GLU A 58 -1.71 -9.97 27.77
N ALA A 59 -0.37 -9.97 27.89
CA ALA A 59 0.35 -8.97 28.67
C ALA A 59 0.18 -7.56 28.06
N LEU A 60 0.28 -7.46 26.72
CA LEU A 60 0.05 -6.21 26.01
C LEU A 60 -1.39 -5.72 26.19
N ALA A 61 -2.38 -6.60 26.00
CA ALA A 61 -3.80 -6.25 26.17
C ALA A 61 -4.08 -5.75 27.59
N THR A 62 -3.51 -6.41 28.61
CA THR A 62 -3.64 -6.01 30.03
C THR A 62 -3.06 -4.61 30.27
N GLN A 63 -1.85 -4.32 29.77
CA GLN A 63 -1.23 -3.00 29.92
C GLN A 63 -1.94 -1.88 29.16
N ILE A 64 -2.60 -2.21 28.04
CA ILE A 64 -3.44 -1.25 27.32
C ILE A 64 -4.75 -1.01 28.07
N ALA A 65 -5.37 -2.07 28.58
CA ALA A 65 -6.62 -1.99 29.33
C ALA A 65 -6.50 -1.19 30.64
N SER A 66 -5.29 -1.17 31.23
CA SER A 66 -5.01 -0.39 32.44
C SER A 66 -4.78 1.10 32.19
N ARG A 67 -4.83 1.57 30.94
CA ARG A 67 -4.67 3.00 30.61
C ARG A 67 -5.91 3.79 31.02
N ASP A 68 -5.71 4.86 31.78
CA ASP A 68 -6.77 5.84 32.00
C ASP A 68 -6.95 6.73 30.77
N ILE A 69 -8.14 6.63 30.19
CA ILE A 69 -8.57 7.35 28.98
C ILE A 69 -9.77 8.26 29.26
N ARG A 70 -10.22 8.39 30.51
CA ARG A 70 -11.39 9.20 30.88
C ARG A 70 -10.98 10.66 31.06
N GLY A 71 -11.76 11.58 30.49
CA GLY A 71 -11.76 12.99 30.90
C GLY A 71 -10.49 13.81 30.63
N LYS A 72 -9.53 13.30 29.83
CA LYS A 72 -8.39 14.12 29.42
C LYS A 72 -8.81 15.10 28.34
N ALA A 73 -8.93 16.38 28.72
CA ALA A 73 -8.96 17.46 27.75
C ALA A 73 -7.67 17.40 26.94
N ARG A 74 -7.81 17.27 25.62
CA ARG A 74 -6.68 17.26 24.69
C ARG A 74 -5.88 18.55 24.86
N GLU A 75 -4.57 18.43 25.03
CA GLU A 75 -3.71 19.58 24.77
C GLU A 75 -3.85 19.97 23.30
N ALA A 76 -4.10 21.25 23.07
CA ALA A 76 -4.43 21.74 21.76
C ALA A 76 -3.17 21.71 20.88
N GLY A 77 -3.07 20.71 20.00
CA GLY A 77 -1.97 20.60 19.06
C GLY A 77 -1.88 21.80 18.10
N LYS A 78 -0.80 21.80 17.32
CA LYS A 78 -0.49 22.84 16.32
C LYS A 78 -1.71 23.14 15.44
N LEU A 79 -2.08 24.42 15.33
CA LEU A 79 -3.14 24.88 14.43
C LEU A 79 -2.54 25.18 13.05
N ILE A 80 -3.11 24.58 12.01
CA ILE A 80 -2.73 24.77 10.62
C ILE A 80 -3.89 25.45 9.89
N GLU A 81 -3.61 26.59 9.26
CA GLU A 81 -4.58 27.31 8.46
C GLU A 81 -4.49 26.85 7.00
N ILE A 82 -5.63 26.50 6.41
CA ILE A 82 -5.70 25.97 5.05
C ILE A 82 -6.59 26.88 4.19
N PRO A 83 -6.03 27.59 3.21
CA PRO A 83 -6.83 28.36 2.24
C PRO A 83 -7.60 27.40 1.34
N VAL A 84 -8.91 27.64 1.19
CA VAL A 84 -9.81 26.85 0.36
C VAL A 84 -10.56 27.77 -0.57
N HIS A 85 -10.54 27.44 -1.86
CA HIS A 85 -11.43 28.02 -2.84
C HIS A 85 -12.67 27.13 -2.93
N TYR A 86 -13.83 27.65 -2.51
CA TYR A 86 -15.09 26.90 -2.47
C TYR A 86 -15.78 26.85 -3.83
N ASN A 87 -15.18 26.09 -4.74
CA ASN A 87 -15.67 25.88 -6.10
C ASN A 87 -15.94 24.39 -6.39
N GLY A 88 -16.11 23.59 -5.33
CA GLY A 88 -16.29 22.14 -5.46
C GLY A 88 -17.56 21.79 -6.22
N GLU A 89 -17.46 20.80 -7.10
CA GLU A 89 -18.58 20.34 -7.94
C GLU A 89 -19.77 19.83 -7.11
N ASP A 90 -19.55 19.37 -5.87
CA ASP A 90 -20.61 18.86 -5.01
C ASP A 90 -21.08 19.90 -3.98
N LEU A 91 -20.55 21.12 -3.96
CA LEU A 91 -20.84 22.11 -2.91
C LEU A 91 -22.34 22.44 -2.82
N ALA A 92 -23.00 22.64 -3.97
CA ALA A 92 -24.44 22.89 -4.04
C ALA A 92 -25.27 21.67 -3.62
N ASP A 93 -24.80 20.46 -3.93
CA ASP A 93 -25.46 19.22 -3.54
C ASP A 93 -25.35 18.96 -2.03
N VAL A 94 -24.18 19.27 -1.45
CA VAL A 94 -23.95 19.23 0.00
C VAL A 94 -24.88 20.21 0.72
N ALA A 95 -25.00 21.44 0.21
CA ALA A 95 -25.89 22.44 0.79
C ALA A 95 -27.35 21.94 0.81
N ARG A 96 -27.81 21.34 -0.29
CA ARG A 96 -29.14 20.73 -0.40
C ARG A 96 -29.35 19.55 0.53
N GLU A 97 -28.36 18.67 0.66
CA GLU A 97 -28.42 17.50 1.55
C GLU A 97 -28.49 17.91 3.03
N LEU A 98 -27.86 19.04 3.39
CA LEU A 98 -27.84 19.59 4.74
C LEU A 98 -28.99 20.56 5.03
N ASP A 99 -29.85 20.83 4.04
CA ASP A 99 -30.94 21.82 4.11
C ASP A 99 -30.49 23.23 4.54
N ILE A 100 -29.37 23.69 3.98
CA ILE A 100 -28.79 25.02 4.23
C ILE A 100 -28.31 25.64 2.92
N SER A 101 -28.01 26.95 2.93
CA SER A 101 -27.44 27.62 1.76
C SER A 101 -25.96 27.28 1.58
N VAL A 102 -25.43 27.49 0.37
CA VAL A 102 -23.99 27.32 0.09
C VAL A 102 -23.15 28.25 0.98
N GLU A 103 -23.60 29.49 1.17
CA GLU A 103 -22.93 30.47 2.02
C GLU A 103 -22.86 29.97 3.48
N GLU A 104 -23.92 29.33 3.97
CA GLU A 104 -23.94 28.75 5.31
C GLU A 104 -23.03 27.52 5.41
N VAL A 105 -22.90 26.69 4.37
CA VAL A 105 -21.90 25.60 4.32
C VAL A 105 -20.50 26.19 4.47
N ILE A 106 -20.16 27.20 3.66
CA ILE A 106 -18.85 27.85 3.68
C ILE A 106 -18.58 28.46 5.06
N LYS A 107 -19.54 29.24 5.59
CA LYS A 107 -19.43 29.90 6.90
C LYS A 107 -19.20 28.90 8.03
N ARG A 108 -19.93 27.79 8.07
CA ARG A 108 -19.74 26.76 9.10
C ARG A 108 -18.40 26.04 8.93
N HIS A 109 -18.01 25.75 7.69
CA HIS A 109 -16.75 25.06 7.38
C HIS A 109 -15.51 25.91 7.73
N THR A 110 -15.56 27.23 7.54
CA THR A 110 -14.48 28.15 7.92
C THR A 110 -14.52 28.59 9.38
N GLY A 111 -15.71 28.62 9.99
CA GLY A 111 -15.93 29.11 11.35
C GLY A 111 -15.55 28.14 12.48
N SER A 112 -15.06 26.94 12.16
CA SER A 112 -14.80 25.90 13.16
C SER A 112 -13.40 25.30 13.04
N ASP A 113 -12.79 24.99 14.17
CA ASP A 113 -11.55 24.20 14.21
C ASP A 113 -11.87 22.71 14.04
N TYR A 114 -11.14 22.07 13.14
CA TYR A 114 -11.19 20.63 12.93
C TYR A 114 -10.02 19.97 13.62
N ASN A 115 -10.24 18.79 14.19
CA ASN A 115 -9.16 17.97 14.75
C ASN A 115 -8.69 16.96 13.70
N VAL A 116 -7.38 16.83 13.52
CA VAL A 116 -6.80 15.72 12.74
C VAL A 116 -6.94 14.45 13.57
N ALA A 117 -7.95 13.65 13.24
CA ALA A 117 -8.28 12.42 13.94
C ALA A 117 -7.22 11.35 13.67
N PHE A 118 -7.00 11.03 12.40
CA PHE A 118 -6.00 10.06 11.98
C PHE A 118 -5.62 10.31 10.51
N CYS A 119 -4.44 9.84 10.11
CA CYS A 119 -4.00 9.87 8.72
C CYS A 119 -3.96 8.45 8.16
N GLY A 120 -4.28 8.28 6.88
CA GLY A 120 -4.46 6.97 6.26
C GLY A 120 -4.97 7.08 4.84
N PHE A 121 -5.38 5.97 4.20
CA PHE A 121 -5.80 5.89 2.79
C PHE A 121 -4.69 6.18 1.76
N ALA A 122 -3.97 7.29 1.89
CA ALA A 122 -2.80 7.65 1.10
C ALA A 122 -1.81 8.48 1.95
N PRO A 123 -0.52 8.56 1.57
CA PRO A 123 0.45 9.41 2.26
C PRO A 123 -0.04 10.85 2.36
N GLY A 124 -0.18 11.37 3.58
CA GLY A 124 -0.62 12.74 3.85
C GLY A 124 -2.13 13.00 3.77
N PHE A 125 -2.96 11.96 3.56
CA PHE A 125 -4.41 12.13 3.65
C PHE A 125 -4.84 12.06 5.11
N ALA A 126 -5.50 13.11 5.57
CA ALA A 126 -5.95 13.29 6.95
C ALA A 126 -7.48 13.26 7.03
N TYR A 127 -7.99 12.52 8.01
CA TYR A 127 -9.41 12.53 8.37
C TYR A 127 -9.61 13.57 9.47
N LEU A 128 -10.41 14.58 9.16
CA LEU A 128 -10.68 15.72 10.04
C LEU A 128 -12.04 15.55 10.68
N SER A 129 -12.10 15.54 12.01
CA SER A 129 -13.34 15.36 12.78
C SER A 129 -13.71 16.63 13.56
N GLY A 130 -14.96 16.69 14.00
CA GLY A 130 -15.49 17.87 14.71
C GLY A 130 -15.82 18.98 13.71
N GLY A 131 -15.31 20.18 13.98
CA GLY A 131 -15.56 21.36 13.15
C GLY A 131 -17.05 21.69 13.04
N ALA A 132 -17.52 21.89 11.81
CA ALA A 132 -18.91 22.27 11.50
C ALA A 132 -19.99 21.22 11.86
N GLY A 133 -19.61 20.01 12.29
CA GLY A 133 -20.56 18.95 12.64
C GLY A 133 -21.34 18.37 11.46
N PHE A 134 -20.84 18.55 10.23
CA PHE A 134 -21.49 18.03 9.03
C PHE A 134 -21.55 16.50 9.03
N VAL A 135 -22.71 15.95 8.67
CA VAL A 135 -22.90 14.53 8.41
C VAL A 135 -23.42 14.37 6.98
N VAL A 136 -22.53 14.09 6.03
CA VAL A 136 -22.85 14.05 4.60
C VAL A 136 -22.57 12.65 4.04
N PRO A 137 -23.51 11.97 3.36
CA PRO A 137 -23.25 10.65 2.79
C PRO A 137 -22.17 10.70 1.70
N ARG A 138 -21.50 9.57 1.50
CA ARG A 138 -20.64 9.37 0.31
C ARG A 138 -21.52 9.29 -0.93
N ARG A 139 -20.95 9.65 -2.08
CA ARG A 139 -21.56 9.36 -3.38
C ARG A 139 -21.79 7.85 -3.53
N SER A 140 -22.93 7.49 -4.11
CA SER A 140 -23.29 6.11 -4.43
C SER A 140 -22.32 5.46 -5.42
N THR A 141 -21.83 6.23 -6.38
CA THR A 141 -20.81 5.82 -7.34
C THR A 141 -19.54 6.65 -7.11
N PRO A 142 -18.41 6.01 -6.74
CA PRO A 142 -17.16 6.73 -6.53
C PRO A 142 -16.58 7.24 -7.86
N ARG A 143 -15.93 8.40 -7.82
CA ARG A 143 -15.14 8.93 -8.94
C ARG A 143 -13.92 8.06 -9.17
N THR A 144 -13.57 7.87 -10.44
CA THR A 144 -12.32 7.20 -10.82
C THR A 144 -11.09 8.05 -10.50
N ARG A 145 -11.27 9.38 -10.41
CA ARG A 145 -10.19 10.33 -10.11
C ARG A 145 -10.75 11.58 -9.44
N ILE A 146 -10.24 11.88 -8.26
CA ILE A 146 -10.37 13.16 -7.54
C ILE A 146 -9.02 13.88 -7.66
N PRO A 147 -8.99 15.18 -7.97
CA PRO A 147 -7.74 15.92 -8.09
C PRO A 147 -7.02 16.10 -6.73
N ALA A 148 -5.71 16.29 -6.78
CA ALA A 148 -4.94 16.68 -5.60
C ALA A 148 -5.39 18.07 -5.13
N GLY A 149 -5.36 18.31 -3.81
CA GLY A 149 -5.85 19.52 -3.17
C GLY A 149 -7.37 19.57 -2.96
N ALA A 150 -8.13 18.59 -3.47
CA ALA A 150 -9.59 18.58 -3.27
C ALA A 150 -9.93 18.48 -1.78
N VAL A 151 -10.77 19.40 -1.31
CA VAL A 151 -11.35 19.41 0.04
C VAL A 151 -12.73 18.79 -0.05
N ALA A 152 -12.99 17.78 0.77
CA ALA A 152 -14.19 16.97 0.64
C ALA A 152 -14.78 16.54 1.99
N LEU A 153 -16.07 16.21 1.98
CA LEU A 153 -16.85 15.74 3.13
C LEU A 153 -17.36 14.31 2.91
N ALA A 154 -17.35 13.50 3.97
CA ALA A 154 -18.07 12.21 4.03
C ALA A 154 -18.26 11.70 5.46
N GLY A 155 -19.47 11.22 5.76
CA GLY A 155 -19.90 10.96 7.12
C GLY A 155 -19.69 12.22 7.98
N GLY A 156 -19.20 12.01 9.20
CA GLY A 156 -18.80 13.08 10.12
C GLY A 156 -17.39 13.65 9.90
N PHE A 157 -16.81 13.51 8.69
CA PHE A 157 -15.42 13.90 8.43
C PHE A 157 -15.29 14.90 7.27
N SER A 158 -14.33 15.81 7.42
CA SER A 158 -13.71 16.56 6.32
C SER A 158 -12.34 15.94 6.00
N GLY A 159 -11.82 16.19 4.80
CA GLY A 159 -10.55 15.60 4.35
C GLY A 159 -10.00 16.30 3.13
N ILE A 160 -8.68 16.18 2.95
CA ILE A 160 -7.97 16.83 1.84
C ILE A 160 -7.18 15.76 1.09
N TYR A 161 -7.40 15.68 -0.22
CA TYR A 161 -6.70 14.72 -1.07
C TYR A 161 -5.27 15.19 -1.38
N PRO A 162 -4.21 14.51 -0.89
CA PRO A 162 -2.82 14.96 -1.11
C PRO A 162 -2.32 14.68 -2.53
N GLN A 163 -2.95 13.72 -3.21
CA GLN A 163 -2.59 13.21 -4.52
C GLN A 163 -3.89 12.84 -5.26
N ALA A 164 -3.82 12.73 -6.58
CA ALA A 164 -4.98 12.30 -7.35
C ALA A 164 -5.30 10.81 -7.08
N SER A 165 -6.53 10.51 -6.67
CA SER A 165 -6.96 9.15 -6.33
C SER A 165 -8.45 8.93 -6.60
N PRO A 166 -8.93 7.70 -6.82
CA PRO A 166 -10.37 7.42 -6.83
C PRO A 166 -10.99 7.69 -5.45
N GLY A 167 -12.24 8.13 -5.40
CA GLY A 167 -12.92 8.41 -4.14
C GLY A 167 -14.39 8.78 -4.32
N GLY A 168 -15.18 8.63 -3.26
CA GLY A 168 -16.62 8.91 -3.24
C GLY A 168 -17.02 10.02 -2.27
N TRP A 169 -16.08 10.85 -1.82
CA TRP A 169 -16.39 11.97 -0.93
C TRP A 169 -16.95 13.14 -1.75
N GLN A 170 -17.81 13.94 -1.12
CA GLN A 170 -18.43 15.12 -1.73
C GLN A 170 -17.43 16.28 -1.72
N ILE A 171 -17.02 16.76 -2.88
CA ILE A 171 -16.00 17.80 -3.04
C ILE A 171 -16.63 19.18 -2.89
N ILE A 172 -16.19 19.94 -1.88
CA ILE A 172 -16.72 21.27 -1.57
C ILE A 172 -15.79 22.41 -2.00
N GLY A 173 -14.53 22.11 -2.28
CA GLY A 173 -13.55 23.10 -2.74
C GLY A 173 -12.19 22.51 -3.03
N VAL A 174 -11.20 23.38 -3.24
CA VAL A 174 -9.82 23.01 -3.49
C VAL A 174 -8.87 23.91 -2.71
N THR A 175 -7.78 23.33 -2.20
CA THR A 175 -6.66 24.08 -1.64
C THR A 175 -5.45 23.99 -2.57
N THR A 176 -4.68 25.07 -2.65
CA THR A 176 -3.36 25.11 -3.30
C THR A 176 -2.24 24.64 -2.37
N SER A 177 -2.56 24.37 -1.09
CA SER A 177 -1.62 23.87 -0.10
C SER A 177 -1.06 22.50 -0.49
N THR A 178 0.26 22.36 -0.48
CA THR A 178 0.91 21.07 -0.71
C THR A 178 0.80 20.22 0.56
N MET A 179 -0.06 19.20 0.54
CA MET A 179 -0.34 18.35 1.72
C MET A 179 0.76 17.32 2.02
N TRP A 180 1.54 16.94 1.01
CA TRP A 180 2.63 15.97 1.13
C TRP A 180 3.88 16.45 0.38
N ASP A 181 4.99 16.59 1.09
CA ASP A 181 6.26 17.07 0.54
C ASP A 181 7.47 16.42 1.22
N LEU A 182 8.24 15.63 0.48
CA LEU A 182 9.43 14.95 1.00
C LEU A 182 10.61 15.89 1.32
N GLY A 183 10.53 17.17 0.91
CA GLY A 183 11.53 18.19 1.21
C GLY A 183 11.38 18.83 2.60
N ARG A 184 10.30 18.55 3.32
CA ARG A 184 10.03 19.07 4.67
C ARG A 184 10.53 18.12 5.76
N ASP A 185 10.79 18.68 6.94
CA ASP A 185 11.08 17.90 8.16
C ASP A 185 9.92 16.95 8.48
N GLU A 186 8.68 17.43 8.33
CA GLU A 186 7.46 16.64 8.40
C GLU A 186 6.82 16.55 7.01
N PRO A 187 6.91 15.38 6.33
CA PRO A 187 6.40 15.28 4.96
C PRO A 187 4.91 15.48 4.83
N ALA A 188 4.12 14.95 5.76
CA ALA A 188 2.69 15.26 5.84
C ALA A 188 2.49 16.58 6.57
N LEU A 189 1.78 17.51 5.93
CA LEU A 189 1.40 18.81 6.52
C LEU A 189 0.50 18.63 7.76
N LEU A 190 -0.30 17.57 7.77
CA LEU A 190 -1.24 17.25 8.83
C LEU A 190 -0.83 15.95 9.54
N GLN A 191 -0.69 16.04 10.86
CA GLN A 191 -0.38 14.91 11.73
C GLN A 191 -1.54 14.67 12.71
N PRO A 192 -1.80 13.42 13.13
CA PRO A 192 -2.73 13.13 14.20
C PRO A 192 -2.45 14.01 15.44
N GLY A 193 -3.48 14.65 15.97
CA GLY A 193 -3.37 15.59 17.10
C GLY A 193 -3.24 17.07 16.70
N TYR A 194 -2.97 17.39 15.44
CA TYR A 194 -3.02 18.77 14.95
C TYR A 194 -4.47 19.26 14.81
N ARG A 195 -4.63 20.57 14.70
CA ARG A 195 -5.89 21.24 14.37
C ARG A 195 -5.80 21.91 13.01
N VAL A 196 -6.93 21.99 12.33
CA VAL A 196 -7.06 22.64 11.03
C VAL A 196 -8.15 23.70 11.10
N ARG A 197 -7.84 24.90 10.63
CA ARG A 197 -8.84 25.94 10.37
C ARG A 197 -8.86 26.23 8.88
N PHE A 198 -10.02 26.09 8.25
CA PHE A 198 -10.17 26.45 6.85
C PHE A 198 -10.43 27.94 6.73
N GLN A 199 -9.84 28.56 5.71
CA GLN A 199 -10.07 29.95 5.36
C GLN A 199 -10.60 30.02 3.94
N ASP A 200 -11.63 30.82 3.72
CA ASP A 200 -12.08 31.11 2.36
C ASP A 200 -11.04 31.97 1.66
N ALA A 201 -10.44 31.42 0.61
CA ALA A 201 -9.42 32.08 -0.19
C ALA A 201 -10.01 32.86 -1.38
N GLY A 202 -11.34 32.95 -1.45
CA GLY A 202 -12.05 33.58 -2.55
C GLY A 202 -12.03 32.74 -3.83
N PRO A 203 -12.36 33.33 -4.99
CA PRO A 203 -12.32 32.61 -6.26
C PRO A 203 -10.91 32.13 -6.58
N LEU A 204 -10.80 30.97 -7.23
CA LEU A 204 -9.51 30.50 -7.74
C LEU A 204 -8.93 31.56 -8.68
N PRO A 205 -7.67 31.97 -8.51
CA PRO A 205 -7.01 32.79 -9.52
C PRO A 205 -7.04 32.05 -10.87
N GLU A 206 -7.32 32.75 -11.97
CA GLU A 206 -7.42 32.18 -13.34
C GLU A 206 -6.12 31.52 -13.83
N THR A 207 -5.08 31.50 -13.01
CA THR A 207 -3.83 30.80 -13.28
C THR A 207 -4.10 29.30 -13.35
N ARG A 208 -4.19 28.79 -14.60
CA ARG A 208 -4.15 27.36 -14.90
C ARG A 208 -3.14 26.70 -13.97
N VAL A 209 -3.63 25.80 -13.11
CA VAL A 209 -2.78 24.89 -12.34
C VAL A 209 -1.93 24.13 -13.36
N GLN A 210 -0.72 24.63 -13.62
CA GLN A 210 0.27 23.90 -14.35
C GLN A 210 0.66 22.76 -13.43
N VAL A 211 0.16 21.57 -13.72
CA VAL A 211 0.69 20.35 -13.15
C VAL A 211 2.14 20.33 -13.61
N ALA A 212 3.06 20.75 -12.72
CA ALA A 212 4.48 20.74 -13.01
C ALA A 212 4.81 19.35 -13.55
N ALA A 213 5.29 19.29 -14.80
CA ALA A 213 5.76 18.05 -15.37
C ALA A 213 6.76 17.45 -14.38
N PRO A 214 6.67 16.14 -14.07
CA PRO A 214 7.59 15.53 -13.12
C PRO A 214 9.00 15.88 -13.55
N VAL A 215 9.71 16.64 -12.70
CA VAL A 215 11.10 17.02 -12.94
C VAL A 215 11.84 15.74 -13.25
N ARG A 216 12.25 15.58 -14.51
CA ARG A 216 13.02 14.43 -14.98
C ARG A 216 14.38 14.59 -14.33
N PRO A 217 14.74 13.79 -13.32
CA PRO A 217 16.02 14.02 -12.67
C PRO A 217 17.09 13.74 -13.73
N GLN A 218 17.99 14.71 -13.91
CA GLN A 218 19.02 14.65 -14.94
C GLN A 218 19.85 13.39 -14.70
N ALA A 219 20.23 12.72 -15.80
CA ALA A 219 21.13 11.58 -15.72
C ALA A 219 22.45 12.08 -15.12
N THR A 220 22.73 11.68 -13.88
CA THR A 220 24.02 11.93 -13.25
C THR A 220 25.07 11.16 -14.04
N THR A 221 26.13 11.82 -14.45
CA THR A 221 27.33 11.15 -14.94
C THR A 221 27.93 10.38 -13.77
N VAL A 222 27.82 9.06 -13.83
CA VAL A 222 28.42 8.18 -12.84
C VAL A 222 29.82 7.81 -13.34
N SER A 223 30.84 8.07 -12.51
CA SER A 223 32.24 7.70 -12.76
C SER A 223 32.61 6.32 -12.20
N GLU A 224 31.67 5.62 -11.58
CA GLU A 224 31.84 4.35 -10.86
C GLU A 224 31.23 3.18 -11.63
N ASP A 225 31.52 1.95 -11.19
CA ASP A 225 30.90 0.74 -11.71
C ASP A 225 29.37 0.75 -11.50
N TYR A 226 28.61 0.32 -12.50
CA TYR A 226 27.14 0.36 -12.48
C TYR A 226 26.49 -0.78 -13.24
N LEU A 227 25.22 -1.06 -12.93
CA LEU A 227 24.38 -1.90 -13.78
C LEU A 227 23.60 -1.03 -14.75
N GLN A 228 23.71 -1.33 -16.04
CA GLN A 228 22.91 -0.71 -17.09
C GLN A 228 21.66 -1.54 -17.33
N ILE A 229 20.47 -0.98 -17.07
CA ILE A 229 19.21 -1.70 -17.29
C ILE A 229 18.81 -1.57 -18.76
N GLU A 230 18.85 -2.68 -19.49
CA GLU A 230 18.46 -2.75 -20.90
C GLU A 230 16.95 -2.93 -21.05
N THR A 231 16.36 -3.78 -20.21
CA THR A 231 14.91 -4.00 -20.18
C THR A 231 14.47 -4.29 -18.75
N PRO A 232 13.55 -3.51 -18.16
CA PRO A 232 13.16 -3.66 -16.75
C PRO A 232 12.19 -4.83 -16.48
N GLY A 233 11.73 -5.55 -17.51
CA GLY A 233 10.69 -6.57 -17.41
C GLY A 233 9.32 -5.98 -17.07
N LEU A 234 8.42 -6.80 -16.52
CA LEU A 234 7.05 -6.38 -16.17
C LEU A 234 7.04 -5.34 -15.03
N GLN A 235 7.81 -5.59 -13.97
CA GLN A 235 8.01 -4.65 -12.87
C GLN A 235 9.29 -5.04 -12.12
N THR A 236 10.24 -4.10 -12.07
CA THR A 236 11.45 -4.20 -11.25
C THR A 236 11.48 -3.02 -10.28
N LEU A 237 11.76 -3.23 -9.00
CA LEU A 237 11.71 -2.17 -7.99
C LEU A 237 12.94 -2.26 -7.08
N PHE A 238 13.45 -1.12 -6.62
CA PHE A 238 14.34 -1.13 -5.45
C PHE A 238 13.52 -1.39 -4.19
N GLN A 239 13.95 -2.38 -3.41
CA GLN A 239 13.31 -2.77 -2.18
C GLN A 239 14.37 -3.06 -1.12
N ASP A 240 14.24 -2.41 0.03
CA ASP A 240 14.92 -2.73 1.28
C ASP A 240 13.98 -3.54 2.19
N LEU A 241 14.16 -3.49 3.52
CA LEU A 241 13.24 -4.14 4.46
C LEU A 241 11.91 -3.40 4.65
N GLY A 242 11.77 -2.20 4.08
CA GLY A 242 10.61 -1.34 4.21
C GLY A 242 10.79 -0.23 5.25
N ARG A 243 9.66 0.38 5.59
CA ARG A 243 9.54 1.60 6.41
C ARG A 243 8.48 1.41 7.51
N PRO A 244 8.73 0.53 8.49
CA PRO A 244 7.85 0.41 9.65
C PRO A 244 7.79 1.74 10.42
N GLY A 245 6.69 1.97 11.15
CA GLY A 245 6.52 3.19 11.96
C GLY A 245 6.06 4.43 11.18
N ARG A 246 5.70 4.29 9.90
CA ARG A 246 5.23 5.39 9.04
C ARG A 246 3.77 5.27 8.63
N ALA A 247 3.08 4.20 9.02
CA ALA A 247 1.67 3.97 8.68
C ALA A 247 0.74 5.02 9.29
N GLY A 248 1.11 5.61 10.42
CA GLY A 248 0.41 6.75 11.02
C GLY A 248 0.34 8.00 10.13
N GLN A 249 1.13 8.08 9.06
CA GLN A 249 1.08 9.15 8.04
C GLN A 249 0.42 8.69 6.72
N GLY A 250 -0.16 7.48 6.69
CA GLY A 250 -0.70 6.86 5.48
C GLY A 250 0.37 6.25 4.56
N VAL A 251 1.62 6.12 5.02
CA VAL A 251 2.71 5.51 4.24
C VAL A 251 2.71 4.00 4.45
N SER A 252 2.65 3.23 3.36
CA SER A 252 2.71 1.78 3.45
C SER A 252 4.10 1.29 3.88
N ALA A 253 4.13 0.20 4.66
CA ALA A 253 5.36 -0.43 5.13
C ALA A 253 6.32 -0.81 3.99
N SER A 254 5.81 -1.10 2.78
CA SER A 254 6.61 -1.43 1.59
C SER A 254 7.67 -2.51 1.87
N GLY A 255 8.87 -2.39 1.28
CA GLY A 255 9.97 -3.35 1.42
C GLY A 255 9.79 -4.63 0.61
N ALA A 256 10.82 -5.46 0.61
CA ALA A 256 10.82 -6.75 -0.08
C ALA A 256 9.62 -7.61 0.33
N LEU A 257 8.87 -8.09 -0.65
CA LEU A 257 7.75 -8.98 -0.40
C LEU A 257 8.23 -10.34 0.14
N ASP A 258 9.43 -10.76 -0.27
CA ASP A 258 10.15 -11.89 0.28
C ASP A 258 11.46 -11.42 0.92
N ARG A 259 11.35 -10.99 2.19
CA ARG A 259 12.48 -10.52 3.00
C ARG A 259 13.56 -11.59 3.19
N GLY A 260 13.20 -12.87 3.16
CA GLY A 260 14.15 -13.98 3.29
C GLY A 260 15.07 -14.06 2.08
N ALA A 261 14.50 -13.96 0.87
CA ALA A 261 15.26 -13.91 -0.38
C ALA A 261 16.15 -12.66 -0.47
N LEU A 262 15.63 -11.48 -0.13
CA LEU A 262 16.43 -10.25 -0.09
C LEU A 262 17.66 -10.41 0.81
N ARG A 263 17.46 -10.87 2.06
CA ARG A 263 18.56 -11.05 3.02
C ARG A 263 19.57 -12.10 2.54
N ALA A 264 19.10 -13.17 1.90
CA ALA A 264 19.97 -14.20 1.33
C ALA A 264 20.81 -13.66 0.17
N ALA A 265 20.24 -12.79 -0.68
CA ALA A 265 20.97 -12.17 -1.79
C ALA A 265 22.09 -11.27 -1.26
N ASN A 266 21.77 -10.39 -0.30
CA ASN A 266 22.75 -9.50 0.33
C ASN A 266 23.88 -10.27 1.00
N ARG A 267 23.55 -11.28 1.82
CA ARG A 267 24.58 -12.10 2.48
C ARG A 267 25.48 -12.82 1.49
N ALA A 268 24.95 -13.29 0.36
CA ALA A 268 25.74 -14.01 -0.64
C ALA A 268 26.81 -13.11 -1.30
N VAL A 269 26.60 -11.80 -1.34
CA VAL A 269 27.57 -10.83 -1.88
C VAL A 269 28.32 -10.03 -0.81
N GLY A 270 28.09 -10.34 0.48
CA GLY A 270 28.78 -9.67 1.61
C GLY A 270 28.13 -8.37 2.09
N ASN A 271 26.97 -7.99 1.56
CA ASN A 271 26.27 -6.77 1.96
C ASN A 271 25.58 -6.94 3.32
N ASP A 272 25.29 -5.81 3.98
CA ASP A 272 24.34 -5.78 5.09
C ASP A 272 23.00 -6.41 4.64
N PRO A 273 22.40 -7.36 5.42
CA PRO A 273 21.18 -8.06 5.02
C PRO A 273 19.98 -7.16 4.71
N ALA A 274 19.96 -5.91 5.19
CA ALA A 274 18.89 -4.94 4.97
C ALA A 274 19.11 -4.03 3.74
N THR A 275 20.28 -4.10 3.09
CA THR A 275 20.62 -3.30 1.90
C THR A 275 19.56 -3.44 0.80
N ALA A 276 19.18 -2.33 0.17
CA ALA A 276 18.19 -2.34 -0.90
C ALA A 276 18.65 -3.20 -2.09
N CYS A 277 17.74 -4.02 -2.62
CA CYS A 277 17.98 -4.88 -3.79
C CYS A 277 16.96 -4.64 -4.89
N LEU A 278 17.27 -5.10 -6.11
CA LEU A 278 16.28 -5.14 -7.19
C LEU A 278 15.32 -6.31 -6.97
N GLU A 279 14.05 -6.02 -6.69
CA GLU A 279 12.94 -6.99 -6.66
C GLU A 279 12.29 -7.06 -8.05
N ILE A 280 12.19 -8.26 -8.62
CA ILE A 280 11.72 -8.48 -9.99
C ILE A 280 10.45 -9.33 -9.99
N LEU A 281 9.37 -8.76 -10.52
CA LEU A 281 8.10 -9.42 -10.73
C LEU A 281 8.07 -10.14 -12.08
N MET A 282 7.79 -11.45 -12.09
CA MET A 282 7.60 -12.29 -13.31
C MET A 282 8.78 -12.41 -14.29
N GLY A 283 9.93 -11.79 -14.02
CA GLY A 283 11.13 -11.87 -14.86
C GLY A 283 11.14 -10.82 -15.98
N GLY A 284 11.89 -11.08 -17.04
CA GLY A 284 12.06 -10.17 -18.18
C GLY A 284 13.08 -9.05 -17.95
N LEU A 285 13.80 -9.08 -16.83
CA LEU A 285 14.91 -8.15 -16.59
C LEU A 285 16.13 -8.57 -17.42
N THR A 286 16.68 -7.61 -18.18
CA THR A 286 17.97 -7.71 -18.85
C THR A 286 18.82 -6.51 -18.44
N PHE A 287 20.10 -6.74 -18.13
CA PHE A 287 21.02 -5.67 -17.78
C PHE A 287 22.44 -6.01 -18.24
N THR A 288 23.32 -5.00 -18.25
CA THR A 288 24.75 -5.15 -18.52
C THR A 288 25.54 -4.62 -17.33
N CYS A 289 26.61 -5.31 -16.96
CA CYS A 289 27.53 -4.83 -15.92
C CYS A 289 28.61 -3.94 -16.54
N GLN A 290 28.72 -2.71 -16.05
CA GLN A 290 29.81 -1.79 -16.36
C GLN A 290 30.77 -1.80 -15.17
N GLY A 291 31.90 -2.50 -15.30
CA GLY A 291 32.84 -2.77 -14.20
C GLY A 291 32.87 -4.21 -13.71
N GLN A 292 33.68 -4.50 -12.68
CA GLN A 292 33.78 -5.84 -12.08
C GLN A 292 32.84 -5.98 -10.88
N THR A 293 31.93 -6.94 -10.94
CA THR A 293 30.85 -7.03 -9.95
C THR A 293 30.47 -8.45 -9.60
N VAL A 294 30.13 -8.71 -8.34
CA VAL A 294 29.57 -9.98 -7.88
C VAL A 294 28.07 -9.81 -7.75
N VAL A 295 27.32 -10.70 -8.40
CA VAL A 295 25.86 -10.69 -8.38
C VAL A 295 25.33 -11.96 -7.74
N ALA A 296 24.39 -11.81 -6.81
CA ALA A 296 23.60 -12.91 -6.28
C ALA A 296 22.13 -12.74 -6.68
N ILE A 297 21.54 -13.83 -7.18
CA ILE A 297 20.15 -13.90 -7.56
C ILE A 297 19.47 -14.94 -6.66
N THR A 298 18.39 -14.54 -5.98
CA THR A 298 17.64 -15.39 -5.05
C THR A 298 16.13 -15.25 -5.27
N GLY A 299 15.34 -16.02 -4.50
CA GLY A 299 13.88 -16.04 -4.58
C GLY A 299 13.39 -17.24 -5.38
N ALA A 300 12.54 -16.99 -6.37
CA ALA A 300 12.02 -18.01 -7.28
C ALA A 300 13.11 -18.75 -8.07
N GLN A 301 12.99 -20.07 -8.21
CA GLN A 301 13.87 -20.86 -9.08
C GLN A 301 13.61 -20.54 -10.55
N VAL A 302 14.61 -19.96 -11.21
CA VAL A 302 14.59 -19.66 -12.65
C VAL A 302 15.96 -19.87 -13.25
N SER A 303 16.01 -20.18 -14.54
CA SER A 303 17.26 -20.12 -15.27
C SER A 303 17.69 -18.67 -15.43
N VAL A 304 18.95 -18.39 -15.12
CA VAL A 304 19.60 -17.13 -15.46
C VAL A 304 20.46 -17.39 -16.68
N GLU A 305 20.30 -16.59 -17.73
CA GLU A 305 21.16 -16.65 -18.91
C GLU A 305 22.18 -15.53 -18.79
N VAL A 306 23.46 -15.83 -19.01
CA VAL A 306 24.51 -14.81 -19.03
C VAL A 306 25.27 -14.94 -20.34
N LEU A 307 25.29 -13.86 -21.10
CA LEU A 307 26.17 -13.69 -22.24
C LEU A 307 27.46 -13.03 -21.75
N THR A 308 28.61 -13.69 -21.85
CA THR A 308 29.89 -13.10 -21.43
C THR A 308 30.43 -12.14 -22.50
N ALA A 309 31.44 -11.36 -22.15
CA ALA A 309 32.14 -10.48 -23.09
C ALA A 309 32.74 -11.25 -24.29
N GLU A 310 33.11 -12.51 -24.09
CA GLU A 310 33.64 -13.41 -25.12
C GLU A 310 32.54 -14.08 -25.97
N GLY A 311 31.28 -13.65 -25.85
CA GLY A 311 30.15 -14.18 -26.61
C GLY A 311 29.65 -15.55 -26.16
N ARG A 312 30.09 -16.05 -24.98
CA ARG A 312 29.67 -17.35 -24.45
C ARG A 312 28.33 -17.22 -23.73
N PHE A 313 27.41 -18.13 -24.04
CA PHE A 313 26.15 -18.25 -23.32
C PHE A 313 26.26 -19.26 -22.18
N MET A 314 25.90 -18.83 -20.98
CA MET A 314 25.85 -19.66 -19.78
C MET A 314 24.43 -19.69 -19.23
N ARG A 315 23.89 -20.90 -19.00
CA ARG A 315 22.61 -21.07 -18.30
C ARG A 315 22.89 -21.54 -16.88
N LEU A 316 22.45 -20.76 -15.91
CA LEU A 316 22.78 -20.96 -14.50
C LEU A 316 21.55 -21.41 -13.72
N PHE A 317 21.74 -22.43 -12.91
CA PHE A 317 20.76 -22.96 -11.96
C PHE A 317 21.08 -22.47 -10.54
N LEU A 318 21.00 -21.14 -10.36
CA LEU A 318 21.13 -20.42 -9.09
C LEU A 318 22.45 -20.57 -8.30
N TYR A 319 22.64 -19.59 -7.40
CA TYR A 319 23.68 -19.43 -6.39
C TYR A 319 25.04 -18.86 -6.86
N ARG A 320 25.19 -17.55 -6.57
CA ARG A 320 26.39 -16.69 -6.55
C ARG A 320 27.27 -16.73 -7.80
N MET A 321 27.44 -15.60 -8.48
CA MET A 321 28.40 -15.49 -9.57
C MET A 321 29.18 -14.19 -9.54
N ALA A 322 30.48 -14.28 -9.78
CA ALA A 322 31.30 -13.14 -10.15
C ALA A 322 31.11 -12.84 -11.64
N ILE A 323 30.65 -11.63 -11.97
CA ILE A 323 30.39 -11.17 -13.33
C ILE A 323 31.44 -10.11 -13.68
N ARG A 324 32.15 -10.33 -14.79
CA ARG A 324 33.11 -9.35 -15.32
C ARG A 324 32.41 -8.38 -16.27
N SER A 325 33.01 -7.20 -16.42
CA SER A 325 32.56 -6.12 -17.31
C SER A 325 32.15 -6.64 -18.69
N ALA A 326 31.11 -6.04 -19.29
CA ALA A 326 30.54 -6.37 -20.60
C ALA A 326 29.77 -7.71 -20.70
N SER A 327 29.45 -8.37 -19.58
CA SER A 327 28.49 -9.49 -19.59
C SER A 327 27.05 -8.98 -19.53
N VAL A 328 26.13 -9.66 -20.24
CA VAL A 328 24.70 -9.36 -20.29
C VAL A 328 23.87 -10.49 -19.65
N PRO A 329 23.45 -10.34 -18.38
CA PRO A 329 22.48 -11.24 -17.77
C PRO A 329 21.06 -11.01 -18.28
N ARG A 330 20.35 -12.11 -18.51
CA ARG A 330 18.94 -12.16 -18.90
C ARG A 330 18.17 -13.11 -17.98
N LEU A 331 17.03 -12.64 -17.50
CA LEU A 331 16.07 -13.42 -16.75
C LEU A 331 14.83 -13.67 -17.61
N PRO A 332 14.62 -14.90 -18.15
CA PRO A 332 13.47 -15.20 -19.00
C PRO A 332 12.16 -15.04 -18.22
N ALA A 333 11.10 -14.69 -18.95
CA ALA A 333 9.75 -14.61 -18.40
C ALA A 333 9.28 -16.01 -17.96
N CYS A 334 8.68 -16.12 -16.78
CA CYS A 334 8.11 -17.39 -16.32
C CYS A 334 7.02 -17.19 -15.26
N ALA A 335 6.30 -18.26 -14.95
CA ALA A 335 5.10 -18.26 -14.11
C ALA A 335 5.34 -17.97 -12.60
N ILE A 336 6.57 -17.66 -12.18
CA ILE A 336 6.90 -17.43 -10.76
C ILE A 336 7.09 -15.95 -10.47
N ILE A 337 6.61 -15.54 -9.29
CA ILE A 337 6.16 -14.17 -9.05
C ILE A 337 7.31 -13.23 -8.64
N TRP A 338 8.18 -13.52 -7.66
CA TRP A 338 9.18 -12.54 -7.15
C TRP A 338 10.63 -13.08 -7.09
N ARG A 339 11.62 -12.23 -7.40
CA ARG A 339 13.08 -12.50 -7.38
C ARG A 339 13.85 -11.31 -6.84
N PHE A 340 15.07 -11.54 -6.36
CA PHE A 340 15.97 -10.48 -5.90
C PHE A 340 17.33 -10.57 -6.57
N VAL A 341 17.88 -9.42 -6.94
CA VAL A 341 19.26 -9.27 -7.41
C VAL A 341 20.00 -8.36 -6.43
N ALA A 342 21.04 -8.91 -5.80
CA ALA A 342 21.99 -8.18 -4.96
C ALA A 342 23.35 -8.09 -5.67
N VAL A 343 24.01 -6.95 -5.50
CA VAL A 343 25.25 -6.61 -6.22
C VAL A 343 26.30 -6.14 -5.21
N SER A 344 27.56 -6.53 -5.43
CA SER A 344 28.72 -6.01 -4.69
C SER A 344 29.87 -5.79 -5.66
N PHE A 345 30.41 -4.57 -5.70
CA PHE A 345 31.47 -4.20 -6.64
C PHE A 345 32.86 -4.46 -6.03
N MET A 346 33.76 -5.03 -6.83
CA MET A 346 35.12 -5.38 -6.42
C MET A 346 36.08 -4.20 -6.63
N SER A 347 35.81 -3.04 -6.02
CA SER A 347 36.74 -1.91 -6.05
C SER A 347 37.27 -1.59 -4.64
N ARG A 348 38.59 -1.43 -4.52
CA ARG A 348 39.26 -0.93 -3.31
C ARG A 348 39.08 0.58 -3.23
N CYS A 349 37.90 1.07 -2.89
CA CYS A 349 37.70 2.49 -2.55
C CYS A 349 36.63 2.64 -1.48
N SER A 350 37.02 3.27 -0.37
CA SER A 350 36.18 3.62 0.76
C SER A 350 35.28 4.80 0.41
N ALA A 351 34.02 4.55 0.05
CA ALA A 351 33.00 5.60 0.06
C ALA A 351 31.67 4.98 0.50
N ALA A 352 31.33 5.21 1.77
CA ALA A 352 30.01 4.91 2.29
C ALA A 352 29.03 5.95 1.71
N CYS A 353 28.12 5.50 0.84
CA CYS A 353 27.03 6.35 0.39
C CYS A 353 26.03 6.51 1.56
N PRO A 354 25.73 7.73 2.04
CA PRO A 354 24.83 7.92 3.16
C PRO A 354 23.39 7.54 2.78
N PRO A 355 22.59 6.98 3.71
CA PRO A 355 21.23 6.49 3.44
C PRO A 355 20.17 7.61 3.31
N THR A 356 20.56 8.82 2.94
CA THR A 356 19.76 10.04 3.19
C THR A 356 18.80 10.47 2.06
N ARG A 357 18.57 9.64 1.03
CA ARG A 357 17.49 9.92 0.04
C ARG A 357 16.61 8.72 -0.20
N TRP A 358 15.34 8.88 0.17
CA TRP A 358 14.24 7.95 -0.06
C TRP A 358 14.14 7.57 -1.56
N PRO A 359 14.41 6.32 -1.94
CA PRO A 359 14.18 5.91 -3.32
C PRO A 359 12.67 5.94 -3.60
N ARG A 360 12.27 6.68 -4.64
CA ARG A 360 10.88 6.67 -5.12
C ARG A 360 10.51 5.25 -5.51
N SER A 361 9.46 4.70 -4.90
CA SER A 361 8.90 3.41 -5.27
C SER A 361 8.15 3.53 -6.60
N GLY A 362 8.86 3.30 -7.70
CA GLY A 362 8.32 3.21 -9.06
C GLY A 362 9.21 2.30 -9.92
N PRO A 363 8.70 1.76 -11.04
CA PRO A 363 9.55 1.01 -11.98
C PRO A 363 10.74 1.89 -12.41
N PRO A 364 11.92 1.31 -12.66
CA PRO A 364 13.12 2.08 -12.92
C PRO A 364 12.90 2.75 -14.27
N ARG A 365 12.92 4.09 -14.28
CA ARG A 365 12.99 4.88 -15.53
C ARG A 365 14.44 5.33 -15.81
N TRP A 366 15.40 4.68 -15.14
CA TRP A 366 16.83 4.96 -15.14
C TRP A 366 17.56 3.94 -15.98
N GLN A 367 18.44 4.40 -16.86
CA GLN A 367 19.32 3.52 -17.63
C GLN A 367 20.47 2.95 -16.76
N ARG A 368 20.80 3.57 -15.61
CA ARG A 368 21.98 3.21 -14.80
C ARG A 368 21.63 3.05 -13.31
N VAL A 369 22.24 2.07 -12.64
CA VAL A 369 22.05 1.72 -11.23
C VAL A 369 23.40 1.70 -10.50
N THR A 370 23.52 2.48 -9.42
CA THR A 370 24.74 2.68 -8.61
C THR A 370 24.44 2.64 -7.10
N GLY A 371 25.47 2.70 -6.25
CA GLY A 371 25.31 2.99 -4.81
C GLY A 371 25.35 1.79 -3.85
N TRP A 372 26.05 0.72 -4.20
CA TRP A 372 26.21 -0.46 -3.32
C TRP A 372 27.53 -0.36 -2.56
N ALA A 373 27.51 -0.63 -1.25
CA ALA A 373 28.67 -0.46 -0.38
C ALA A 373 29.83 -1.39 -0.77
N SER A 374 31.03 -0.82 -0.93
CA SER A 374 32.29 -1.54 -1.13
C SER A 374 32.83 -2.07 0.21
N ARG A 375 32.33 -3.21 0.71
CA ARG A 375 33.02 -3.88 1.83
C ARG A 375 33.10 -5.40 1.69
N ALA A 376 34.33 -5.85 1.96
CA ALA A 376 34.84 -7.19 2.21
C ALA A 376 35.08 -8.11 1.00
N GLU A 377 36.27 -8.73 1.01
CA GLU A 377 36.53 -9.93 0.23
C GLU A 377 35.49 -11.00 0.58
N PRO A 378 34.88 -11.64 -0.42
CA PRO A 378 33.82 -12.62 -0.19
C PRO A 378 34.36 -13.85 0.53
N ALA A 379 34.17 -13.95 1.85
CA ALA A 379 34.39 -15.20 2.58
C ALA A 379 33.52 -16.33 1.98
N ALA A 380 34.15 -17.46 1.66
CA ALA A 380 33.52 -18.61 1.03
C ALA A 380 32.74 -19.44 2.07
N PHE A 381 31.52 -19.01 2.42
CA PHE A 381 30.57 -19.85 3.14
C PHE A 381 29.44 -20.28 2.19
N GLN A 382 29.43 -21.56 1.81
CA GLN A 382 28.30 -22.17 1.10
C GLN A 382 27.13 -22.38 2.08
N TYR A 383 26.21 -21.42 2.15
CA TYR A 383 24.93 -21.63 2.82
C TYR A 383 23.94 -22.32 1.87
N ARG A 384 23.68 -23.61 2.09
CA ARG A 384 22.62 -24.35 1.39
C ARG A 384 21.29 -24.12 2.12
N LEU A 385 20.51 -23.12 1.71
CA LEU A 385 19.14 -22.95 2.20
C LEU A 385 18.19 -23.88 1.42
N PRO A 386 17.39 -24.73 2.08
CA PRO A 386 16.42 -25.58 1.41
C PRO A 386 15.25 -24.71 0.93
N ASN A 387 15.26 -24.31 -0.35
CA ASN A 387 14.16 -23.56 -0.95
C ASN A 387 13.42 -24.41 -1.98
N ASN A 388 12.92 -25.57 -1.54
CA ASN A 388 12.02 -26.39 -2.34
C ASN A 388 10.61 -25.79 -2.24
N ARG A 389 10.29 -24.81 -3.09
CA ARG A 389 8.97 -24.17 -3.07
C ARG A 389 7.94 -25.10 -3.68
N PRO A 390 6.88 -25.49 -2.96
CA PRO A 390 5.87 -26.38 -3.50
C PRO A 390 5.05 -25.69 -4.59
N SER A 391 4.63 -26.45 -5.61
CA SER A 391 3.70 -25.99 -6.66
C SER A 391 2.32 -25.59 -6.11
N ARG A 392 2.02 -25.98 -4.86
CA ARG A 392 0.82 -25.60 -4.10
C ARG A 392 1.22 -24.98 -2.77
N CYS A 393 0.75 -23.77 -2.49
CA CYS A 393 0.94 -23.12 -1.18
C CYS A 393 -0.18 -23.55 -0.22
N ARG A 394 0.18 -24.01 0.98
CA ARG A 394 -0.77 -24.08 2.11
C ARG A 394 -0.68 -22.77 2.89
N VAL A 395 -1.81 -22.09 3.07
CA VAL A 395 -1.90 -20.88 3.87
C VAL A 395 -2.74 -21.21 5.09
N ALA A 396 -2.14 -21.13 6.28
CA ALA A 396 -2.87 -21.29 7.52
C ALA A 396 -3.77 -20.06 7.73
N MET A 397 -5.09 -20.25 7.77
CA MET A 397 -6.05 -19.17 8.03
C MET A 397 -6.28 -19.04 9.53
N ARG A 398 -6.18 -17.81 10.05
CA ARG A 398 -6.52 -17.48 11.44
C ARG A 398 -7.81 -16.67 11.49
N SER A 399 -8.48 -16.73 12.64
CA SER A 399 -9.65 -15.91 12.95
C SER A 399 -9.30 -14.43 12.82
N SER A 400 -10.05 -13.70 12.02
CA SER A 400 -10.08 -12.23 12.04
C SER A 400 -11.36 -11.77 12.74
N PRO A 401 -11.35 -10.62 13.45
CA PRO A 401 -12.54 -10.05 14.10
C PRO A 401 -13.76 -9.90 13.18
N TRP A 402 -13.53 -9.81 11.87
CA TRP A 402 -14.59 -9.62 10.87
C TRP A 402 -14.89 -10.90 10.06
N MET A 403 -14.28 -12.03 10.42
CA MET A 403 -14.44 -13.28 9.70
C MET A 403 -15.54 -14.16 10.32
N TRP A 404 -16.73 -14.10 9.71
CA TRP A 404 -17.87 -14.95 10.03
C TRP A 404 -17.53 -16.44 9.89
N SER A 405 -18.12 -17.29 10.74
CA SER A 405 -17.91 -18.75 10.75
C SER A 405 -18.14 -19.39 9.37
N TRP A 406 -19.18 -18.94 8.67
CA TRP A 406 -19.49 -19.39 7.31
C TRP A 406 -18.41 -18.97 6.28
N ALA A 407 -17.90 -17.74 6.37
CA ALA A 407 -16.82 -17.27 5.49
C ALA A 407 -15.54 -18.11 5.69
N ARG A 408 -15.25 -18.53 6.92
CA ARG A 408 -14.13 -19.44 7.24
C ARG A 408 -14.34 -20.85 6.66
N ALA A 409 -15.55 -21.38 6.78
CA ALA A 409 -15.89 -22.68 6.21
C ALA A 409 -15.73 -22.68 4.69
N VAL A 410 -16.21 -21.64 4.01
CA VAL A 410 -16.08 -21.47 2.55
C VAL A 410 -14.62 -21.22 2.14
N THR A 411 -13.82 -20.56 2.98
CA THR A 411 -12.40 -20.33 2.66
C THR A 411 -11.50 -21.54 2.90
N GLY A 412 -11.85 -22.42 3.84
CA GLY A 412 -11.08 -23.62 4.18
C GLY A 412 -11.54 -24.93 3.49
N SER A 413 -12.73 -24.96 2.88
CA SER A 413 -13.35 -26.20 2.39
C SER A 413 -12.78 -26.73 1.06
N ALA A 414 -12.11 -25.91 0.25
CA ALA A 414 -11.59 -26.33 -1.05
C ALA A 414 -10.32 -25.58 -1.46
N PRO A 415 -9.43 -26.20 -2.27
CA PRO A 415 -8.30 -25.52 -2.89
C PRO A 415 -8.79 -24.31 -3.70
N LYS A 416 -8.22 -23.14 -3.43
CA LYS A 416 -8.53 -21.92 -4.19
C LYS A 416 -7.52 -21.72 -5.30
N HIS A 417 -8.01 -21.57 -6.53
CA HIS A 417 -7.20 -21.13 -7.65
C HIS A 417 -7.07 -19.60 -7.64
N SER A 418 -5.86 -19.09 -7.87
CA SER A 418 -5.69 -17.65 -8.10
C SER A 418 -6.18 -17.30 -9.50
N ASN A 419 -7.40 -16.78 -9.61
CA ASN A 419 -7.99 -16.35 -10.89
C ASN A 419 -7.49 -14.96 -11.35
N CYS A 420 -6.36 -14.46 -10.82
CA CYS A 420 -5.92 -13.06 -10.96
C CYS A 420 -4.40 -12.90 -11.03
N TRP A 421 -3.96 -11.77 -11.60
CA TRP A 421 -2.57 -11.31 -11.53
C TRP A 421 -2.19 -10.97 -10.09
N ARG A 422 -1.00 -11.39 -9.63
CA ARG A 422 -0.50 -11.17 -8.27
C ARG A 422 0.40 -9.94 -8.23
N ASN A 423 -0.05 -8.87 -7.59
CA ASN A 423 0.68 -7.61 -7.47
C ASN A 423 0.91 -7.25 -5.99
N ARG A 424 1.82 -6.30 -5.72
CA ARG A 424 2.16 -5.90 -4.34
C ARG A 424 0.97 -5.48 -3.44
N PRO A 425 -0.07 -4.77 -3.91
CA PRO A 425 -1.18 -4.37 -3.05
C PRO A 425 -2.04 -5.53 -2.54
N GLY A 426 -1.98 -6.69 -3.19
CA GLY A 426 -2.76 -7.87 -2.80
C GLY A 426 -3.21 -8.73 -3.98
N TRP A 427 -4.12 -9.65 -3.69
CA TRP A 427 -4.75 -10.53 -4.67
C TRP A 427 -6.12 -9.94 -5.05
N SER A 428 -6.24 -9.24 -6.18
CA SER A 428 -7.49 -8.56 -6.58
C SER A 428 -8.05 -9.07 -7.91
N ARG A 429 -9.39 -9.22 -7.99
CA ARG A 429 -10.11 -9.54 -9.24
C ARG A 429 -10.01 -8.40 -10.26
N ARG A 430 -9.81 -8.74 -11.54
CA ARG A 430 -10.07 -7.80 -12.65
C ARG A 430 -11.60 -7.70 -12.82
N ASN A 431 -12.10 -6.47 -12.84
CA ASN A 431 -13.51 -6.03 -12.91
C ASN A 431 -14.35 -6.05 -11.62
N PRO A 432 -14.74 -4.88 -11.09
CA PRO A 432 -15.87 -4.72 -10.21
C PRO A 432 -17.12 -4.46 -11.06
N THR A 433 -17.67 -5.49 -11.71
CA THR A 433 -19.08 -5.42 -12.11
C THR A 433 -19.92 -5.83 -10.90
N VAL A 434 -20.56 -4.81 -10.33
CA VAL A 434 -21.77 -4.83 -9.49
C VAL A 434 -22.21 -6.22 -9.00
N SER A 435 -22.08 -6.45 -7.70
CA SER A 435 -22.99 -7.33 -6.97
C SER A 435 -23.44 -6.59 -5.73
N ALA A 436 -24.20 -5.52 -5.96
CA ALA A 436 -25.11 -5.00 -4.95
C ALA A 436 -26.24 -6.03 -4.80
N PHE A 437 -26.12 -6.94 -3.83
CA PHE A 437 -27.30 -7.61 -3.30
C PHE A 437 -27.89 -6.68 -2.25
N ALA A 438 -28.83 -5.85 -2.70
CA ALA A 438 -29.67 -5.04 -1.84
C ALA A 438 -30.56 -5.97 -0.99
N TRP A 439 -30.42 -5.85 0.32
CA TRP A 439 -31.39 -6.36 1.28
C TRP A 439 -32.66 -5.52 1.18
N ARG A 440 -33.78 -6.10 0.73
CA ARG A 440 -35.11 -5.63 1.12
C ARG A 440 -35.64 -6.56 2.20
N ALA A 441 -35.72 -6.01 3.41
CA ALA A 441 -36.53 -6.57 4.46
C ALA A 441 -38.01 -6.35 4.11
N SER A 442 -38.80 -7.42 4.07
CA SER A 442 -40.23 -7.33 4.32
C SER A 442 -40.61 -8.45 5.27
N ASN A 443 -40.79 -8.07 6.53
CA ASN A 443 -41.52 -8.85 7.52
C ASN A 443 -42.94 -9.11 7.01
N ARG A 444 -43.40 -10.36 7.03
CA ARG A 444 -44.69 -10.77 7.62
C ARG A 444 -44.86 -12.29 7.62
N CYS A 445 -45.39 -12.75 8.75
CA CYS A 445 -45.72 -14.11 9.13
C CYS A 445 -46.73 -14.80 8.20
N ASN A 446 -46.58 -16.11 7.95
CA ASN A 446 -47.44 -17.19 8.49
C ASN A 446 -47.21 -18.52 7.73
N VAL A 447 -47.07 -19.58 8.52
CA VAL A 447 -47.13 -21.03 8.21
C VAL A 447 -48.63 -21.45 8.14
N PRO A 448 -49.13 -22.65 7.70
CA PRO A 448 -48.51 -23.92 7.21
C PRO A 448 -49.14 -24.64 5.97
N SER A 449 -48.47 -25.74 5.56
CA SER A 449 -49.00 -27.01 4.97
C SER A 449 -49.39 -26.99 3.47
N MET A 450 -49.31 -28.06 2.66
CA MET A 450 -49.38 -29.51 2.84
C MET A 450 -48.59 -30.28 1.73
N ALA A 451 -48.12 -31.48 2.11
CA ALA A 451 -47.85 -32.72 1.35
C ALA A 451 -47.88 -32.76 -0.20
N SER A 452 -46.83 -33.36 -0.81
CA SER A 452 -46.87 -34.75 -1.36
C SER A 452 -45.69 -35.02 -2.34
N CYS A 453 -44.90 -36.06 -2.05
CA CYS A 453 -44.04 -36.81 -2.98
C CYS A 453 -44.91 -37.85 -3.77
N PRO A 454 -44.40 -38.69 -4.72
CA PRO A 454 -43.06 -38.80 -5.32
C PRO A 454 -43.05 -39.13 -6.86
N ALA A 455 -41.83 -39.30 -7.41
CA ALA A 455 -41.40 -40.41 -8.29
C ALA A 455 -40.93 -40.11 -9.74
N ARG A 456 -39.86 -40.86 -10.09
CA ARG A 456 -39.29 -41.26 -11.40
C ARG A 456 -38.24 -40.36 -12.09
N ALA A 457 -36.99 -40.81 -12.01
CA ALA A 457 -36.04 -40.82 -13.12
C ALA A 457 -36.38 -42.01 -14.07
N PRO A 458 -35.97 -42.03 -15.37
CA PRO A 458 -34.57 -42.30 -15.73
C PRO A 458 -34.04 -41.70 -17.09
N GLN A 459 -32.70 -41.74 -17.21
CA GLN A 459 -31.86 -42.06 -18.39
C GLN A 459 -31.61 -41.08 -19.58
N SER A 460 -30.29 -40.88 -19.80
CA SER A 460 -29.49 -40.80 -21.05
C SER A 460 -29.70 -39.71 -22.12
N ALA A 461 -28.77 -38.73 -22.12
CA ALA A 461 -27.96 -38.08 -23.21
C ALA A 461 -28.61 -37.64 -24.55
N PRO A 462 -28.00 -36.74 -25.38
CA PRO A 462 -26.89 -35.78 -25.18
C PRO A 462 -27.26 -34.32 -25.55
N PHE A 463 -26.70 -33.31 -24.88
CA PHE A 463 -26.84 -31.91 -25.31
C PHE A 463 -25.63 -31.43 -26.11
N ARG A 464 -25.86 -31.22 -27.41
CA ARG A 464 -25.03 -30.41 -28.31
C ARG A 464 -25.25 -28.94 -27.98
N CYS A 465 -24.19 -28.19 -27.65
CA CYS A 465 -24.28 -26.74 -27.55
C CYS A 465 -23.86 -26.10 -28.89
N ARG A 466 -24.84 -25.50 -29.59
CA ARG A 466 -24.64 -24.68 -30.78
C ARG A 466 -23.87 -23.41 -30.41
N LEU A 467 -22.79 -23.13 -31.14
CA LEU A 467 -22.23 -21.79 -31.27
C LEU A 467 -23.26 -20.90 -31.98
N VAL A 468 -23.69 -19.83 -31.31
CA VAL A 468 -24.35 -18.70 -31.95
C VAL A 468 -23.32 -17.57 -32.00
N ALA A 469 -22.86 -17.27 -33.22
CA ALA A 469 -22.06 -16.11 -33.52
C ALA A 469 -22.95 -14.85 -33.46
N SER A 470 -22.60 -13.92 -32.60
CA SER A 470 -23.17 -12.56 -32.60
C SER A 470 -22.07 -11.60 -33.03
N ARG A 471 -22.33 -10.93 -34.14
CA ARG A 471 -21.47 -9.98 -34.84
C ARG A 471 -21.02 -8.82 -33.94
N CYS A 472 -19.71 -8.64 -33.77
CA CYS A 472 -19.14 -7.38 -33.32
C CYS A 472 -18.94 -6.48 -34.53
N CYS A 473 -19.72 -5.39 -34.62
CA CYS A 473 -19.44 -4.29 -35.52
C CYS A 473 -18.23 -3.51 -34.97
N PHE A 474 -17.13 -3.55 -35.71
CA PHE A 474 -16.02 -2.61 -35.60
C PHE A 474 -16.43 -1.27 -36.19
N TRP A 475 -16.11 -0.17 -35.51
CA TRP A 475 -15.93 1.13 -36.15
C TRP A 475 -14.59 1.74 -35.70
N PRO A 476 -13.88 2.45 -36.58
CA PRO A 476 -12.44 2.67 -36.46
C PRO A 476 -12.08 3.88 -35.61
N ILE A 477 -10.93 3.76 -34.95
CA ILE A 477 -10.24 4.81 -34.24
C ILE A 477 -9.47 5.65 -35.25
N THR A 478 -9.74 6.96 -35.30
CA THR A 478 -8.78 7.98 -35.70
C THR A 478 -8.21 8.65 -34.45
N ARG A 479 -7.17 8.02 -33.89
CA ARG A 479 -5.83 8.55 -33.60
C ARG A 479 -5.03 7.52 -32.81
#